data_AF-A0AAW6PSW0-F1
#
_entry.id   AF-A0AAW6PSW0-F1
#
_cell.length_a   1.000
_cell.length_b   1.000
_cell.length_c   1.000
_cell.angle_alpha   90.00
_cell.angle_beta   90.00
_cell.angle_gamma   90.00
#
_symmetry.space_group_name_H-M   'P 1'
#
loop_
_entity.id
_entity.type
_entity.pdbx_description
1 polymer ?
#
loop_
_entity_poly.entity_id
_entity_poly.type
_entity_poly.pdbx_seq_one_letter_code
_entity_poly.pdbx_strand_id
1 'polypeptide(L)'
;MVEQNPQEPINGIDRYRIEKMVGYGITGFADHLRMLSFWKRLLAGENDPEEIAQGLALALCPQRYIPKPKPGHGVSITINIAGDADPQALSGAIKSALASEFSSRR
;
A
#
# COMPACT_ATOMS: atom_id res chain seq x y z
N MET A 1 11.34 -4.72 -29.99
CA MET A 1 10.72 -3.50 -29.44
C MET A 1 9.26 -3.84 -29.23
N VAL A 2 8.80 -3.92 -27.98
CA VAL A 2 7.36 -4.13 -27.72
C VAL A 2 6.74 -2.75 -27.84
N GLU A 3 6.06 -2.49 -28.96
CA GLU A 3 5.13 -1.38 -29.07
C GLU A 3 4.11 -1.54 -27.94
N GLN A 4 4.31 -0.78 -26.86
CA GLN A 4 3.27 -0.62 -25.86
C GLN A 4 2.20 0.22 -26.54
N ASN A 5 1.07 -0.42 -26.87
CA ASN A 5 -0.15 0.30 -27.21
C ASN A 5 -0.29 1.48 -26.25
N PRO A 6 -0.48 2.72 -26.74
CA PRO A 6 -0.65 3.87 -25.88
C PRO A 6 -1.77 3.56 -24.90
N GLN A 7 -1.44 3.49 -23.61
CA GLN A 7 -2.46 3.27 -22.59
C GLN A 7 -3.42 4.45 -22.66
N GLU A 8 -4.72 4.15 -22.79
CA GLU A 8 -5.74 5.18 -22.92
C GLU A 8 -5.66 6.19 -21.76
N PRO A 9 -5.89 7.48 -22.00
CA PRO A 9 -5.88 8.49 -20.94
C PRO A 9 -6.92 8.20 -19.87
N ILE A 10 -6.69 8.69 -18.65
CA ILE A 10 -7.62 8.64 -17.53
C ILE A 10 -8.76 9.62 -17.79
N ASN A 11 -10.00 9.12 -17.77
CA ASN A 11 -11.20 9.92 -17.99
C ASN A 11 -12.42 9.32 -17.27
N GLY A 12 -13.45 10.15 -17.07
CA GLY A 12 -14.85 9.80 -16.74
C GLY A 12 -15.10 8.85 -15.57
N ILE A 13 -14.79 7.56 -15.77
CA ILE A 13 -15.02 6.47 -14.81
C ILE A 13 -13.74 6.00 -14.11
N ASP A 14 -12.57 6.47 -14.54
CA ASP A 14 -11.28 6.06 -13.99
C ASP A 14 -11.06 6.53 -12.55
N ARG A 15 -11.86 7.48 -12.02
CA ARG A 15 -11.83 7.85 -10.58
C ARG A 15 -11.94 6.66 -9.63
N TYR A 16 -12.80 5.68 -9.95
CA TYR A 16 -12.96 4.46 -9.13
C TYR A 16 -11.78 3.51 -9.27
N ARG A 17 -11.10 3.54 -10.43
CA ARG A 17 -9.88 2.77 -10.65
C ARG A 17 -8.73 3.38 -9.86
N ILE A 18 -8.61 4.70 -9.87
CA ILE A 18 -7.64 5.45 -9.06
C ILE A 18 -7.89 5.18 -7.57
N GLU A 19 -9.15 5.25 -7.11
CA GLU A 19 -9.52 4.93 -5.73
C GLU A 19 -9.01 3.54 -5.32
N LYS A 20 -9.32 2.52 -6.13
CA LYS A 20 -8.93 1.13 -5.85
C LYS A 20 -7.42 0.94 -5.85
N MET A 21 -6.73 1.45 -6.86
CA MET A 21 -5.29 1.26 -7.00
C MET A 21 -4.51 1.96 -5.89
N VAL A 22 -4.88 3.20 -5.57
CA VAL A 22 -4.28 3.94 -4.44
C VAL A 22 -4.64 3.27 -3.12
N GLY A 23 -5.89 2.82 -2.95
CA GLY A 23 -6.31 2.04 -1.78
C GLY A 23 -5.54 0.74 -1.59
N TYR A 24 -5.26 0.00 -2.66
CA TYR A 24 -4.46 -1.24 -2.62
C TYR A 24 -2.99 -0.98 -2.31
N GLY A 25 -2.43 0.14 -2.78
CA GLY A 25 -1.09 0.59 -2.41
C GLY A 25 -1.00 0.91 -0.91
N ILE A 26 -1.98 1.65 -0.37
CA ILE A 26 -2.03 2.02 1.06
C ILE A 26 -2.17 0.78 1.96
N THR A 27 -3.01 -0.17 1.57
CA THR A 27 -3.33 -1.36 2.38
C THR A 27 -2.34 -2.51 2.20
N GLY A 28 -1.40 -2.41 1.27
CA GLY A 28 -0.41 -3.46 0.97
C GLY A 28 -0.97 -4.68 0.23
N PHE A 29 -2.22 -4.62 -0.26
CA PHE A 29 -2.83 -5.71 -1.04
C PHE A 29 -2.20 -5.87 -2.44
N ALA A 30 -1.63 -4.81 -3.01
CA ALA A 30 -0.95 -4.84 -4.29
C ALA A 30 0.55 -4.58 -4.13
N ASP A 31 1.37 -5.40 -4.78
CA ASP A 31 2.82 -5.22 -4.85
C ASP A 31 3.22 -4.17 -5.90
N HIS A 32 4.49 -3.74 -5.83
CA HIS A 32 5.09 -2.76 -6.74
C HIS A 32 4.88 -3.10 -8.23
N LEU A 33 4.98 -4.38 -8.63
CA LEU A 33 4.88 -4.77 -10.04
C LEU A 33 3.45 -4.65 -10.54
N ARG A 34 2.46 -5.00 -9.71
CA ARG A 34 1.03 -4.84 -10.02
C ARG A 34 0.61 -3.38 -10.11
N MET A 35 1.25 -2.52 -9.32
CA MET A 35 0.98 -1.08 -9.30
C MET A 35 1.67 -0.32 -10.45
N LEU A 36 2.82 -0.83 -10.94
CA LEU A 36 3.67 -0.11 -11.89
C LEU A 36 2.95 0.26 -13.20
N SER A 37 2.11 -0.63 -13.74
CA SER A 37 1.37 -0.35 -14.98
C SER A 37 0.34 0.76 -14.82
N PHE A 38 -0.27 0.88 -13.63
CA PHE A 38 -1.20 1.96 -13.30
C PHE A 38 -0.47 3.29 -13.12
N TRP A 39 0.68 3.30 -12.42
CA TRP A 39 1.47 4.52 -12.25
C TRP A 39 2.02 5.05 -13.57
N LYS A 40 2.45 4.16 -14.47
CA LYS A 40 2.87 4.55 -15.82
C LYS A 40 1.74 5.23 -16.60
N ARG A 41 0.51 4.72 -16.49
CA ARG A 41 -0.69 5.34 -17.08
C ARG A 41 -0.99 6.71 -16.45
N LEU A 42 -0.96 6.80 -15.12
CA LEU A 42 -1.24 8.02 -14.37
C LEU A 42 -0.24 9.15 -14.68
N LEU A 43 1.02 8.79 -14.94
CA LEU A 43 2.09 9.73 -15.28
C LEU A 43 2.19 10.02 -16.79
N ALA A 44 1.44 9.29 -17.63
CA ALA A 44 1.30 9.62 -19.04
C ALA A 44 0.37 10.84 -19.16
N GLY A 45 0.91 11.97 -19.62
CA GLY A 45 0.44 13.32 -19.32
C GLY A 45 -0.91 13.80 -19.88
N GLU A 46 -1.72 12.97 -20.52
CA GLU A 46 -3.04 13.38 -21.06
C GLU A 46 -4.22 12.95 -20.17
N ASN A 47 -4.05 13.03 -18.85
CA ASN A 47 -5.07 12.59 -17.89
C ASN A 47 -5.94 13.74 -17.41
N ASP A 48 -7.23 13.46 -17.19
CA ASP A 48 -8.15 14.41 -16.56
C ASP A 48 -7.75 14.64 -15.08
N PRO A 49 -7.32 15.86 -14.70
CA PRO A 49 -6.87 16.15 -13.34
C PRO A 49 -8.01 16.07 -12.33
N GLU A 50 -9.26 16.32 -12.74
CA GLU A 50 -10.41 16.27 -11.84
C GLU A 50 -10.70 14.81 -11.43
N GLU A 51 -10.65 13.88 -12.38
CA GLU A 51 -10.83 12.45 -12.13
C GLU A 51 -9.74 11.88 -11.23
N ILE A 52 -8.50 12.33 -11.41
CA ILE A 52 -7.37 11.99 -10.54
C ILE A 52 -7.64 12.49 -9.12
N ALA A 53 -7.99 13.77 -8.97
CA ALA A 53 -8.25 14.38 -7.68
C ALA A 53 -9.41 13.70 -6.94
N GLN A 54 -10.51 13.41 -7.64
CA GLN A 54 -11.66 12.71 -7.06
C GLN A 54 -11.29 11.29 -6.62
N GLY A 55 -10.57 10.53 -7.45
CA GLY A 55 -10.12 9.18 -7.10
C GLY A 55 -9.18 9.15 -5.89
N LEU A 56 -8.26 10.11 -5.80
CA LEU A 56 -7.39 10.28 -4.63
C LEU A 56 -8.18 10.65 -3.38
N ALA A 57 -9.12 11.59 -3.48
CA ALA A 57 -9.97 11.99 -2.37
C ALA A 57 -10.79 10.79 -1.85
N LEU A 58 -11.37 9.99 -2.74
CA LEU A 58 -12.10 8.77 -2.37
C LEU A 58 -11.20 7.73 -1.70
N ALA A 59 -9.95 7.57 -2.14
CA ALA A 59 -9.01 6.63 -1.53
C ALA A 59 -8.61 7.04 -0.10
N LEU A 60 -8.43 8.34 0.13
CA LEU A 60 -7.91 8.89 1.38
C LEU A 60 -9.00 9.20 2.42
N CYS A 61 -10.21 9.54 1.98
CA CYS A 61 -11.37 9.84 2.82
C CYS A 61 -11.68 8.77 3.90
N PRO A 62 -11.65 7.45 3.63
CA PRO A 62 -12.01 6.43 4.62
C PRO A 62 -10.99 6.22 5.77
N GLN A 63 -10.07 7.15 6.02
CA GLN A 63 -8.98 7.01 7.00
C GLN A 63 -8.18 5.71 6.82
N ARG A 64 -8.16 5.12 5.61
CA ARG A 64 -7.42 3.88 5.29
C ARG A 64 -5.91 4.01 5.51
N TYR A 65 -5.40 5.24 5.54
CA TYR A 65 -4.01 5.57 5.90
C TYR A 65 -3.69 5.29 7.37
N ILE A 66 -4.69 5.33 8.25
CA ILE A 66 -4.57 4.92 9.65
C ILE A 66 -4.97 3.45 9.68
N PRO A 67 -4.03 2.50 9.77
CA PRO A 67 -4.40 1.10 9.91
C PRO A 67 -5.20 0.95 11.21
N LYS A 68 -6.54 0.89 11.09
CA LYS A 68 -7.38 0.38 12.16
C LYS A 68 -7.08 -1.11 12.21
N PRO A 69 -6.47 -1.63 13.30
CA PRO A 69 -6.19 -3.06 13.40
C PRO A 69 -7.52 -3.79 13.29
N LYS A 70 -7.74 -4.46 12.15
CA LYS A 70 -8.90 -5.35 12.00
C LYS A 70 -8.65 -6.58 12.88
N PRO A 71 -9.64 -7.05 13.64
CA PRO A 71 -9.51 -8.31 14.35
C PRO A 71 -9.31 -9.42 13.31
N GLY A 72 -8.09 -9.92 13.19
CA GLY A 72 -7.75 -11.08 12.34
C GLY A 72 -6.75 -10.87 11.20
N HIS A 73 -6.31 -9.64 10.88
CA HIS A 73 -5.31 -9.43 9.82
C HIS A 73 -3.97 -8.94 10.36
N GLY A 74 -2.94 -9.76 10.16
CA GLY A 74 -1.51 -9.44 10.18
C GLY A 74 -1.02 -8.57 11.34
N VAL A 75 -0.42 -9.20 12.36
CA VAL A 75 0.35 -8.46 13.37
C VAL A 75 1.51 -7.75 12.67
N SER A 76 1.46 -6.42 12.59
CA SER A 76 2.60 -5.62 12.16
C SER A 76 3.46 -5.36 13.39
N ILE A 77 4.68 -5.89 13.38
CA ILE A 77 5.65 -5.71 14.46
C ILE A 77 6.75 -4.78 13.95
N THR A 78 6.92 -3.64 14.60
CA THR A 78 8.06 -2.75 14.37
C THR A 78 9.18 -3.11 15.35
N ILE A 79 10.36 -3.45 14.82
CA ILE A 79 11.55 -3.77 15.62
C ILE A 79 12.58 -2.67 15.39
N ASN A 80 12.85 -1.90 16.44
CA ASN A 80 13.88 -0.87 16.41
C ASN A 80 15.22 -1.48 16.78
N ILE A 81 16.14 -1.59 15.83
CA ILE A 81 17.52 -2.04 16.05
C ILE A 81 18.40 -0.80 16.11
N ALA A 82 19.09 -0.58 17.22
CA ALA A 82 20.10 0.45 17.34
C ALA A 82 21.49 -0.18 17.21
N GLY A 83 22.30 0.27 16.24
CA GLY A 83 23.64 -0.25 15.96
C GLY A 83 23.67 -1.32 14.85
N ASP A 84 24.78 -2.06 14.77
CA ASP A 84 24.99 -3.11 13.77
C ASP A 84 24.03 -4.28 14.01
N ALA A 85 23.39 -4.77 12.94
CA ALA A 85 22.31 -5.75 13.04
C ALA A 85 22.87 -7.16 13.33
N ASP A 86 23.18 -7.45 14.59
CA ASP A 86 23.51 -8.79 15.04
C ASP A 86 22.32 -9.75 14.77
N PRO A 87 22.51 -10.80 13.95
CA PRO A 87 21.45 -11.76 13.62
C PRO A 87 20.82 -12.43 14.85
N GLN A 88 21.59 -12.64 15.92
CA GLN A 88 21.08 -13.24 17.15
C GLN A 88 20.20 -12.26 17.93
N ALA A 89 20.65 -11.01 18.10
CA ALA A 89 19.85 -9.96 18.70
C ALA A 89 18.53 -9.71 17.96
N LEU A 90 18.55 -9.70 16.62
CA LEU A 90 17.35 -9.55 15.80
C LEU A 90 16.37 -10.73 15.98
N SER A 91 16.89 -11.96 15.94
CA SER A 91 16.08 -13.17 16.18
C SER A 91 15.42 -13.16 17.55
N GLY A 92 16.15 -12.71 18.59
CA GLY A 92 15.62 -12.52 19.94
C GLY A 92 14.50 -11.48 19.98
N ALA A 93 14.71 -10.31 19.37
CA ALA A 93 13.71 -9.24 19.32
C ALA A 93 12.43 -9.66 18.60
N ILE A 94 12.54 -10.39 17.48
CA ILE A 94 11.39 -10.94 16.74
C ILE A 94 10.59 -11.91 17.63
N LYS A 95 11.26 -12.86 18.28
CA LYS A 95 10.61 -13.86 19.14
C LYS A 95 9.87 -13.22 20.31
N SER A 96 10.49 -12.25 20.97
CA SER A 96 9.89 -11.54 22.10
C SER A 96 8.67 -10.73 21.67
N ALA A 97 8.75 -10.02 20.55
CA ALA A 97 7.64 -9.21 20.05
C ALA A 97 6.44 -10.08 19.62
N LEU A 98 6.70 -11.23 18.98
CA LEU A 98 5.65 -12.20 18.65
C LEU A 98 5.01 -12.78 19.93
N ALA A 99 5.80 -13.18 20.92
CA ALA A 99 5.29 -13.75 22.17
C ALA A 99 4.39 -12.77 22.94
N SER A 100 4.78 -11.49 23.01
CA SER A 100 3.99 -10.42 23.63
C SER A 100 2.60 -10.31 23.00
N GLU A 101 2.54 -10.25 21.67
CA GLU A 101 1.30 -10.10 20.91
C GLU A 101 0.35 -11.29 21.04
N PHE A 102 0.87 -12.51 21.09
CA PHE A 102 0.03 -13.71 21.28
C PHE A 102 -0.36 -13.96 22.73
N SER A 103 0.40 -13.46 23.71
CA SER A 103 0.05 -13.52 25.13
C SER A 103 -1.05 -12.53 25.50
N SER A 104 -1.07 -11.33 24.91
CA SER A 104 -2.09 -10.30 25.16
C SER A 104 -3.48 -10.65 24.62
N ARG A 105 -3.61 -11.71 23.83
CA ARG A 105 -4.89 -12.17 23.24
C ARG A 105 -5.53 -13.35 23.99
N ARG A 106 -4.96 -13.77 25.12
CA ARG A 106 -5.50 -14.84 25.97
C ARG A 106 -6.23 -14.29 27.19
#